data_AF-A0A229P0U6-F1
#
_entry.id   AF-A0A229P0U6-F1
#
_cell.length_a   1.000
_cell.length_b   1.000
_cell.length_c   1.000
_cell.angle_alpha   90.00
_cell.angle_beta   90.00
_cell.angle_gamma   90.00
#
_symmetry.space_group_name_H-M   'P 1'
#
loop_
_entity.id
_entity.type
_entity.pdbx_description
1 polymer ?
#
loop_
_entity_poly.entity_id
_entity_poly.type
_entity_poly.pdbx_seq_one_letter_code
_entity_poly.pdbx_strand_id
1 'polypeptide(L)' 'MNKILIIGIVASGKTTLAKRLSIQLNIPWYELDCIVHHRTSEASYKRTADEQVEVIMSIDEQGTSK' A
#
# COMPACT_ATOMS: atom_id res chain seq x y z
N MET A 1 3.32 -13.95 8.72
CA MET A 1 3.90 -13.35 7.51
C MET A 1 4.48 -11.99 7.86
N ASN A 2 5.69 -11.67 7.42
CA ASN A 2 6.36 -10.41 7.79
C ASN A 2 6.03 -9.31 6.77
N LYS A 3 5.66 -8.12 7.25
CA LYS A 3 5.36 -6.93 6.45
C LYS A 3 6.23 -5.77 6.92
N ILE A 4 6.55 -4.84 6.01
CA ILE A 4 7.33 -3.63 6.31
C ILE A 4 6.41 -2.43 6.23
N LEU A 5 6.26 -1.70 7.35
CA LEU A 5 5.53 -0.43 7.41
C LEU A 5 6.54 0.72 7.46
N ILE A 6 6.46 1.65 6.51
CA ILE A 6 7.34 2.82 6.43
C ILE A 6 6.55 4.07 6.80
N ILE A 7 6.87 4.68 7.94
CA ILE A 7 6.26 5.91 8.46
C ILE A 7 7.29 7.04 8.57
N GLY A 8 6.82 8.29 8.64
CA GLY A 8 7.68 9.47 8.74
C GLY A 8 7.04 10.72 8.12
N ILE A 9 7.69 11.87 8.31
CA ILE A 9 7.19 13.18 7.87
C ILE A 9 7.07 13.28 6.34
N VAL A 10 6.30 14.26 5.87
CA VAL A 10 6.20 14.60 4.43
C VAL A 10 7.61 14.91 3.88
N ALA A 11 7.86 14.51 2.62
CA ALA A 11 9.13 14.69 1.93
C ALA A 11 10.38 13.98 2.52
N SER A 12 10.23 13.08 3.50
CA SER A 12 11.35 12.30 4.05
C SER A 12 11.86 11.15 3.17
N GLY A 13 11.32 10.98 1.95
CA GLY A 13 11.75 9.93 1.02
C GLY A 13 11.15 8.53 1.26
N LYS A 14 10.05 8.40 2.01
CA LYS A 14 9.38 7.12 2.29
C LYS A 14 9.08 6.29 1.04
N THR A 15 8.47 6.91 0.03
CA THR A 15 8.15 6.26 -1.24
C THR A 15 9.41 5.81 -1.98
N THR A 16 10.48 6.61 -1.93
CA THR A 16 11.78 6.25 -2.52
C THR A 16 12.38 5.03 -1.83
N LEU A 17 12.31 4.98 -0.49
CA LEU A 17 12.78 3.83 0.29
C LEU A 17 11.95 2.57 0.00
N ALA A 18 10.62 2.69 -0.02
CA ALA A 18 9.71 1.58 -0.34
C ALA A 18 10.02 0.95 -1.71
N LYS A 19 10.20 1.79 -2.74
CA LYS A 19 10.56 1.35 -4.10
C LYS A 19 11.91 0.62 -4.15
N ARG A 20 12.93 1.15 -3.45
CA ARG A 20 14.26 0.52 -3.41
C ARG A 20 14.21 -0.84 -2.70
N LEU A 21 13.55 -0.92 -1.54
CA LEU A 21 13.39 -2.18 -0.81
C LEU A 21 12.59 -3.21 -1.60
N SER A 22 11.54 -2.79 -2.30
CA SER A 22 10.74 -3.64 -3.18
C SER A 22 11.62 -4.33 -4.23
N ILE A 23 12.50 -3.58 -4.91
CA ILE A 23 13.42 -4.12 -5.92
C ILE A 23 14.45 -5.06 -5.26
N GLN A 24 15.05 -4.63 -4.14
CA GLN A 24 16.12 -5.39 -3.47
C GLN A 24 15.64 -6.73 -2.90
N LEU A 25 14.43 -6.74 -2.33
CA LEU A 25 13.84 -7.91 -1.68
C LEU A 25 12.89 -8.69 -2.60
N ASN A 26 12.62 -8.17 -3.80
CA ASN A 26 11.64 -8.71 -4.75
C ASN A 26 10.24 -8.90 -4.12
N ILE A 27 9.77 -7.88 -3.40
CA ILE A 27 8.44 -7.85 -2.75
C ILE A 27 7.59 -6.69 -3.29
N PRO A 28 6.26 -6.82 -3.37
CA PRO A 28 5.39 -5.71 -3.77
C PRO A 28 5.42 -4.58 -2.72
N TRP A 29 5.07 -3.38 -3.14
CA TRP A 29 4.92 -2.21 -2.27
C TRP A 29 3.64 -1.46 -2.63
N TYR A 30 3.03 -0.83 -1.62
CA TYR A 30 1.76 -0.12 -1.74
C TYR A 30 1.83 1.22 -0.99
N GLU A 31 1.20 2.26 -1.54
CA GLU A 31 1.02 3.54 -0.86
C GLU A 31 -0.31 3.54 -0.09
N LEU A 32 -0.27 3.89 1.20
CA LEU A 32 -1.49 3.98 2.02
C LEU A 32 -2.49 4.99 1.44
N ASP A 33 -2.02 6.07 0.82
CA ASP A 33 -2.88 7.07 0.19
C ASP A 33 -3.73 6.45 -0.95
N CYS A 34 -3.20 5.47 -1.69
CA CYS A 34 -3.94 4.72 -2.72
C CYS A 34 -4.94 3.71 -2.15
N ILE A 35 -4.79 3.35 -0.87
CA ILE A 35 -5.75 2.51 -0.13
C ILE A 35 -6.86 3.38 0.44
N VAL A 36 -6.54 4.56 0.97
CA VAL A 36 -7.53 5.51 1.49
C VAL A 36 -8.36 6.14 0.38
N HIS A 37 -7.73 6.50 -0.75
CA HIS A 37 -8.40 7.14 -1.88
C HIS A 37 -8.47 6.19 -3.06
N HIS A 38 -9.69 5.90 -3.53
CA HIS A 38 -9.89 5.18 -4.76
C HIS A 38 -10.03 6.16 -5.92
N ARG A 39 -9.25 5.95 -6.98
CA ARG A 39 -9.36 6.70 -8.24
C ARG A 39 -9.78 5.74 -9.34
N THR A 40 -10.95 5.98 -9.91
CA THR A 40 -11.43 5.36 -11.15
C THR A 40 -11.31 6.35 -12.30
N SER A 41 -11.58 5.89 -13.52
CA SER A 41 -11.68 6.76 -14.70
C SER A 41 -12.77 7.82 -14.58
N GLU A 42 -13.75 7.61 -13.71
CA GLU A 42 -14.97 8.43 -13.63
C GLU A 42 -15.09 9.20 -12.30
N ALA A 43 -14.45 8.72 -11.22
CA ALA A 43 -14.57 9.33 -9.91
C ALA A 43 -13.33 9.12 -9.02
N SER A 44 -13.10 10.07 -8.12
CA SER A 44 -12.16 9.93 -7.01
C SER A 44 -12.92 10.08 -5.71
N TYR A 45 -12.92 9.06 -4.86
CA TYR A 45 -13.57 9.11 -3.56
C TYR A 45 -12.68 8.52 -2.46
N LYS A 46 -12.97 8.92 -1.22
CA LYS A 46 -12.33 8.37 -0.04
C LYS A 46 -13.08 7.09 0.35
N ARG A 47 -12.38 5.96 0.42
CA ARG A 47 -12.94 4.69 0.89
C ARG A 47 -13.38 4.80 2.35
N THR A 48 -14.45 4.11 2.69
CA THR A 48 -14.88 3.88 4.08
C THR A 48 -13.82 3.06 4.83
N ALA A 49 -13.94 2.97 6.17
CA ALA A 49 -13.02 2.17 6.97
C ALA A 49 -13.07 0.68 6.57
N ASP A 50 -14.27 0.15 6.33
CA ASP A 50 -14.46 -1.26 5.98
C ASP A 50 -13.86 -1.58 4.61
N GLU A 51 -14.08 -0.72 3.60
CA GLU A 51 -13.47 -0.86 2.28
C GLU A 51 -11.93 -0.78 2.32
N GLN A 52 -11.36 0.05 3.20
CA GLN A 52 -9.91 0.11 3.39
C GLN A 52 -9.37 -1.21 3.96
N VAL A 53 -10.08 -1.81 4.92
CA VAL A 53 -9.74 -3.11 5.49
C VAL A 53 -9.82 -4.21 4.44
N GLU A 54 -10.87 -4.24 3.62
CA GLU A 54 -11.01 -5.20 2.51
C GLU A 54 -9.82 -5.15 1.55
N VAL A 55 -9.39 -3.95 1.17
CA VAL A 55 -8.21 -3.77 0.29
C VAL A 55 -6.94 -4.30 0.96
N ILE A 56 -6.75 -4.03 2.26
CA ILE A 56 -5.59 -4.52 3.01
C ILE A 56 -5.61 -6.06 3.10
N MET A 57 -6.78 -6.67 3.33
CA MET A 57 -6.94 -8.12 3.38
C MET A 57 -6.63 -8.75 2.01
N SER A 58 -7.13 -8.17 0.92
CA SER A 58 -6.80 -8.62 -0.43
C SER A 58 -5.30 -8.59 -0.73
N ILE A 59 -4.59 -7.55 -0.26
CA ILE A 59 -3.12 -7.46 -0.37
C ILE A 59 -2.44 -8.57 0.45
N ASP A 60 -2.96 -8.87 1.65
CA ASP A 60 -2.39 -9.91 2.51
C ASP A 60 -2.53 -11.33 1.93
N GLU A 61 -3.68 -11.62 1.34
CA GLU A 61 -3.94 -12.90 0.65
C GLU A 61 -2.98 -13.14 -0.52
N GLN A 62 -2.68 -12.10 -1.30
CA GLN A 62 -1.69 -12.15 -2.38
C GLN A 62 -0.28 -12.43 -1.85
N GLY A 63 0.04 -11.91 -0.66
CA GLY A 63 1.31 -12.20 0.02
C GLY A 63 1.41 -13.66 0.47
N THR A 64 0.28 -14.28 0.86
CA THR A 64 0.19 -15.61 1.47
C THR A 64 0.32 -16.77 0.48
N SER A 65 0.08 -16.52 -0.81
CA SER A 65 0.01 -17.56 -1.85
C SER A 65 1.37 -17.99 -2.44
N LYS A 66 2.45 -17.93 -1.65
CA LYS A 66 3.80 -18.40 -2.02
C LYS A 66 4.36 -19.39 -1.02
#